data_AF-W7TZE9-F1
#
_entry.id   AF-W7TZE9-F1
#
_cell.length_a   1.000
_cell.length_b   1.000
_cell.length_c   1.000
_cell.angle_alpha   90.00
_cell.angle_beta   90.00
_cell.angle_gamma   90.00
#
_symmetry.space_group_name_H-M   'P 1'
#
loop_
_entity.id
_entity.type
_entity.pdbx_description
1 polymer ?
#
loop_
_entity_poly.entity_id
_entity_poly.type
_entity_poly.pdbx_seq_one_letter_code
_entity_poly.pdbx_strand_id
1 'polypeptide(L)'
;MGQHDEHMAPLASIEFLRQAVQDTLKLSIIPITGLCLDVAHKAGLLAEILQWKSEEVTALVYDDIEFCHKMQIAAGELLVSILRLSAHSEIDLGAAAVAKIDLNARKYPAQFCKGLAHKYDYYTAQTGIKKEGQSLGPEDQIFRPPPWDARLTISDLQTSLQAFVLERNWEKYHTPRNLLLALIGEVGELCEIVQATPAGDSRSWPQAFKNELGQEIADVFIYLLRFADVCRLDLAKGMEIAIASGADKQLASKRHVIADVTAREQALGRSLRMLLPVRPFIAILMSSLSVIYVSVALLRKR
;
A
#
# COMPACT_ATOMS: atom_id res chain seq x y z
N MET A 1 -1.78 33.80 33.50
CA MET A 1 -2.43 32.51 33.23
C MET A 1 -2.76 32.46 31.75
N GLY A 2 -1.77 32.16 30.91
CA GLY A 2 -2.01 31.82 29.52
C GLY A 2 -2.01 30.31 29.45
N GLN A 3 -3.15 29.71 29.12
CA GLN A 3 -3.23 28.32 28.75
C GLN A 3 -2.36 28.15 27.50
N HIS A 4 -1.21 27.50 27.67
CA HIS A 4 -0.56 26.86 26.56
C HIS A 4 -1.47 25.70 26.18
N ASP A 5 -2.33 25.92 25.18
CA ASP A 5 -2.82 24.82 24.36
C ASP A 5 -1.57 24.18 23.77
N GLU A 6 -1.12 23.09 24.41
CA GLU A 6 -0.32 22.08 23.76
C GLU A 6 -1.12 21.65 22.54
N HIS A 7 -0.72 22.19 21.38
CA HIS A 7 -1.03 21.61 20.09
C HIS A 7 -0.50 20.17 20.13
N MET A 8 -1.32 19.26 20.65
CA MET A 8 -1.21 17.83 20.37
C MET A 8 -1.20 17.77 18.85
N ALA A 9 -0.03 17.43 18.28
CA ALA A 9 0.05 17.05 16.88
C ALA A 9 -1.12 16.09 16.63
N PRO A 10 -1.90 16.24 15.53
CA PRO A 10 -3.01 15.34 15.27
C PRO A 10 -2.44 13.93 15.37
N LEU A 11 -2.88 13.17 16.39
CA LEU A 11 -2.44 11.81 16.59
C LEU A 11 -2.60 11.11 15.23
N ALA A 12 -1.56 10.42 14.76
CA ALA A 12 -1.50 9.81 13.43
C ALA A 12 -2.55 8.69 13.31
N SER A 13 -3.82 9.09 13.20
CA SER A 13 -4.94 8.20 13.02
C SER A 13 -4.86 7.58 11.64
N ILE A 14 -5.32 6.35 11.53
CA ILE A 14 -5.21 5.60 10.29
C ILE A 14 -5.97 6.32 9.17
N GLU A 15 -7.10 6.95 9.51
CA GLU A 15 -7.87 7.80 8.60
C GLU A 15 -7.11 9.04 8.14
N PHE A 16 -6.46 9.74 9.08
CA PHE A 16 -5.64 10.91 8.74
C PHE A 16 -4.51 10.54 7.78
N LEU A 17 -3.82 9.43 8.05
CA LEU A 17 -2.75 8.93 7.20
C LEU A 17 -3.25 8.53 5.80
N ARG A 18 -4.40 7.85 5.73
CA ARG A 18 -5.06 7.51 4.47
C ARG A 18 -5.37 8.76 3.65
N GLN A 19 -5.95 9.79 4.28
CA GLN A 19 -6.31 11.03 3.60
C GLN A 19 -5.06 11.75 3.06
N ALA A 20 -4.00 11.84 3.87
CA ALA A 20 -2.72 12.44 3.44
C ALA A 20 -2.12 11.74 2.21
N VAL A 21 -2.18 10.41 2.18
CA VAL A 21 -1.75 9.60 1.02
C VAL A 21 -2.60 9.90 -0.22
N GLN A 22 -3.92 9.95 -0.08
CA GLN A 22 -4.84 10.21 -1.20
C GLN A 22 -4.70 11.62 -1.78
N ASP A 23 -4.55 12.63 -0.92
CA ASP A 23 -4.43 14.02 -1.31
C ASP A 23 -3.13 14.27 -2.10
N THR A 24 -2.06 13.59 -1.70
CA THR A 24 -0.73 13.80 -2.30
C THR A 24 -0.51 12.94 -3.52
N LEU A 25 -0.90 11.67 -3.45
CA LEU A 25 -0.75 10.72 -4.55
C LEU A 25 -2.10 10.63 -5.26
N LYS A 26 -2.31 11.50 -6.27
CA LYS A 26 -3.45 11.35 -7.19
C LYS A 26 -3.51 9.89 -7.59
N LEU A 27 -4.60 9.20 -7.23
CA LEU A 27 -4.81 7.80 -7.55
C LEU A 27 -4.87 7.68 -9.07
N SER A 28 -3.71 7.50 -9.71
CA SER A 28 -3.63 6.93 -11.04
C SER A 28 -4.46 5.65 -11.00
N ILE A 29 -5.22 5.36 -12.05
CA ILE A 29 -5.98 4.11 -12.16
C ILE A 29 -4.97 2.97 -12.26
N ILE A 30 -4.51 2.49 -11.11
CA ILE A 30 -3.59 1.37 -10.97
C ILE A 30 -4.47 0.17 -10.62
N PRO A 31 -4.40 -0.92 -11.39
CA PRO A 31 -5.14 -2.14 -11.06
C PRO A 31 -4.66 -2.67 -9.70
N ILE A 32 -5.55 -3.35 -8.96
CA ILE A 32 -5.22 -3.91 -7.65
C ILE A 32 -3.95 -4.77 -7.67
N THR A 33 -3.71 -5.54 -8.74
CA THR A 33 -2.48 -6.32 -8.92
C THR A 33 -1.23 -5.44 -8.87
N GLY A 34 -1.27 -4.25 -9.48
CA GLY A 34 -0.16 -3.30 -9.43
C GLY A 34 0.06 -2.72 -8.03
N LEU A 35 -1.00 -2.50 -7.27
CA LEU A 35 -0.90 -2.04 -5.87
C LEU A 35 -0.37 -3.15 -4.95
N CYS A 36 -0.80 -4.40 -5.15
CA CYS A 36 -0.28 -5.56 -4.44
C CYS A 36 1.22 -5.79 -4.72
N LEU A 37 1.62 -5.67 -5.99
CA LEU A 37 3.04 -5.76 -6.36
C LEU A 37 3.87 -4.60 -5.80
N ASP A 38 3.28 -3.41 -5.62
CA ASP A 38 3.94 -2.29 -4.93
C ASP A 38 4.19 -2.64 -3.45
N VAL A 39 3.20 -3.20 -2.75
CA VAL A 39 3.39 -3.71 -1.37
C VAL A 39 4.52 -4.75 -1.31
N ALA A 40 4.52 -5.73 -2.22
CA ALA A 40 5.56 -6.75 -2.29
C ALA A 40 6.94 -6.17 -2.58
N HIS A 41 7.02 -5.21 -3.50
CA HIS A 41 8.26 -4.51 -3.81
C HIS A 41 8.79 -3.73 -2.61
N LYS A 42 7.94 -2.99 -1.89
CA LYS A 42 8.34 -2.22 -0.70
C LYS A 42 8.76 -3.12 0.46
N ALA A 43 8.08 -4.24 0.67
CA ALA A 43 8.53 -5.25 1.63
C ALA A 43 9.90 -5.83 1.26
N GLY A 44 10.14 -6.08 -0.03
CA GLY A 44 11.44 -6.52 -0.54
C GLY A 44 12.56 -5.51 -0.33
N LEU A 45 12.31 -4.22 -0.54
CA LEU A 45 13.29 -3.15 -0.25
C LEU A 45 13.64 -3.08 1.24
N LEU A 46 12.64 -3.22 2.12
CA LEU A 46 12.86 -3.29 3.56
C LEU A 46 13.73 -4.51 3.92
N ALA A 47 13.48 -5.65 3.26
CA ALA A 47 14.29 -6.85 3.43
C ALA A 47 15.73 -6.69 2.94
N GLU A 48 15.92 -6.00 1.81
CA GLU A 48 17.25 -5.72 1.24
C GLU A 48 18.13 -4.92 2.22
N ILE A 49 17.55 -3.97 2.95
CA ILE A 49 18.27 -3.19 3.97
C ILE A 49 18.79 -4.09 5.10
N LEU A 50 18.02 -5.12 5.47
CA LEU A 50 18.34 -6.05 6.56
C LEU A 50 19.16 -7.28 6.14
N GLN A 51 19.29 -7.54 4.83
CA GLN A 51 19.80 -8.82 4.32
C GLN A 51 21.20 -9.19 4.87
N TRP A 52 22.08 -8.20 5.06
CA TRP A 52 23.47 -8.40 5.51
C TRP A 52 23.71 -8.02 6.98
N LYS A 53 22.64 -7.81 7.76
CA LYS A 53 22.74 -7.40 9.18
C LYS A 53 22.65 -8.63 10.09
N SER A 54 23.39 -8.62 11.21
CA SER A 54 23.31 -9.68 12.23
C SER A 54 21.92 -9.71 12.90
N GLU A 55 21.61 -10.74 13.67
CA GLU A 55 20.32 -10.84 14.37
C GLU A 55 20.10 -9.73 15.42
N GLU A 56 21.18 -9.07 15.84
CA GLU A 56 21.21 -7.92 16.76
C GLU A 56 20.91 -6.59 16.04
N VAL A 57 20.07 -6.60 15.00
CA VAL A 57 19.62 -5.40 14.27
C VAL A 57 19.17 -4.30 15.22
N THR A 58 18.52 -4.67 16.32
CA THR A 58 18.05 -3.73 17.34
C THR A 58 19.17 -2.89 17.92
N ALA A 59 20.37 -3.44 18.16
CA ALA A 59 21.52 -2.66 18.63
C ALA A 59 22.04 -1.69 17.54
N LEU A 60 22.04 -2.14 16.28
CA LEU A 60 22.54 -1.35 15.12
C LEU A 60 21.65 -0.16 14.76
N VAL A 61 20.34 -0.22 15.01
CA VAL A 61 19.43 0.92 14.79
C VAL A 61 19.81 2.12 15.67
N TYR A 62 20.46 1.90 16.82
CA TYR A 62 20.81 3.00 17.74
C TYR A 62 22.13 3.71 17.38
N ASP A 63 23.05 3.03 16.70
CA ASP A 63 24.41 3.55 16.50
C ASP A 63 24.65 4.09 15.07
N ASP A 64 23.79 3.73 14.11
CA ASP A 64 23.90 4.15 12.70
C ASP A 64 22.66 4.94 12.27
N ILE A 65 22.77 6.27 12.34
CA ILE A 65 21.70 7.21 11.97
C ILE A 65 21.29 7.05 10.50
N GLU A 66 22.25 6.80 9.59
CA GLU A 66 21.95 6.64 8.17
C GLU A 66 21.13 5.37 7.94
N PHE A 67 21.50 4.28 8.62
CA PHE A 67 20.75 3.03 8.58
C PHE A 67 19.35 3.17 9.16
N CYS A 68 19.19 3.83 10.32
CA CYS A 68 17.90 4.11 10.93
C CYS A 68 16.99 4.92 10.00
N HIS A 69 17.53 6.00 9.39
CA HIS A 69 16.78 6.79 8.41
C HIS A 69 16.34 5.97 7.18
N LYS A 70 17.22 5.12 6.64
CA LYS A 70 16.86 4.24 5.49
C LYS A 70 15.72 3.28 5.86
N MET A 71 15.81 2.66 7.03
CA MET A 71 14.79 1.75 7.57
C MET A 71 13.45 2.47 7.76
N GLN A 72 13.48 3.66 8.36
CA GLN A 72 12.28 4.46 8.60
C GLN A 72 11.58 4.87 7.30
N ILE A 73 12.35 5.30 6.29
CA ILE A 73 11.80 5.64 4.97
C ILE A 73 11.21 4.39 4.31
N ALA A 74 11.92 3.26 4.30
CA ALA A 74 11.43 2.03 3.66
C ALA A 74 10.15 1.50 4.33
N ALA A 75 10.08 1.51 5.66
CA ALA A 75 8.87 1.15 6.41
C ALA A 75 7.71 2.13 6.13
N GLY A 76 8.01 3.42 6.00
CA GLY A 76 7.05 4.45 5.58
C GLY A 76 6.53 4.25 4.16
N GLU A 77 7.39 3.90 3.20
CA GLU A 77 6.99 3.57 1.83
C GLU A 77 6.06 2.35 1.79
N LEU A 78 6.36 1.32 2.58
CA LEU A 78 5.49 0.16 2.71
C LEU A 78 4.13 0.53 3.31
N LEU A 79 4.10 1.37 4.35
CA LEU A 79 2.85 1.90 4.91
C LEU A 79 2.01 2.64 3.85
N VAL A 80 2.64 3.50 3.03
CA VAL A 80 1.97 4.18 1.91
C VAL A 80 1.34 3.16 0.97
N SER A 81 2.07 2.12 0.56
CA SER A 81 1.55 1.11 -0.37
C SER A 81 0.38 0.32 0.22
N ILE A 82 0.44 -0.05 1.51
CA ILE A 82 -0.66 -0.71 2.23
C ILE A 82 -1.91 0.19 2.27
N LEU A 83 -1.76 1.46 2.66
CA LEU A 83 -2.87 2.43 2.73
C LEU A 83 -3.52 2.64 1.35
N ARG A 84 -2.72 2.69 0.28
CA ARG A 84 -3.23 2.79 -1.10
C ARG A 84 -4.02 1.56 -1.51
N LEU A 85 -3.50 0.36 -1.23
CA LEU A 85 -4.16 -0.90 -1.54
C LEU A 85 -5.49 -1.04 -0.80
N SER A 86 -5.48 -0.77 0.51
CA SER A 86 -6.66 -0.77 1.37
C SER A 86 -7.72 0.23 0.89
N ALA A 87 -7.31 1.47 0.59
CA ALA A 87 -8.22 2.49 0.06
C ALA A 87 -8.81 2.13 -1.31
N HIS A 88 -8.00 1.58 -2.22
CA HIS A 88 -8.48 1.13 -3.54
C HIS A 88 -9.51 0.00 -3.42
N SER A 89 -9.32 -0.88 -2.44
CA SER A 89 -10.16 -2.06 -2.21
C SER A 89 -11.41 -1.77 -1.37
N GLU A 90 -11.58 -0.52 -0.92
CA GLU A 90 -12.66 -0.09 -0.01
C GLU A 90 -12.67 -0.89 1.31
N ILE A 91 -11.48 -1.16 1.84
CA ILE A 91 -11.28 -1.87 3.11
C ILE A 91 -10.79 -0.85 4.13
N ASP A 92 -11.48 -0.73 5.26
CA ASP A 92 -10.98 0.03 6.42
C ASP A 92 -9.83 -0.73 7.08
N LEU A 93 -8.61 -0.20 6.92
CA LEU A 93 -7.39 -0.84 7.43
C LEU A 93 -7.40 -0.95 8.97
N GLY A 94 -7.91 0.06 9.66
CA GLY A 94 -7.93 0.10 11.11
C GLY A 94 -8.89 -0.94 11.68
N ALA A 95 -10.11 -0.99 11.15
CA ALA A 95 -11.11 -1.97 11.52
C ALA A 95 -10.64 -3.40 11.20
N ALA A 96 -10.04 -3.61 10.02
CA ALA A 96 -9.48 -4.91 9.64
C ALA A 96 -8.36 -5.36 10.59
N ALA A 97 -7.46 -4.44 10.98
CA ALA A 97 -6.38 -4.74 11.93
C ALA A 97 -6.92 -5.11 13.32
N VAL A 98 -7.88 -4.36 13.88
CA VAL A 98 -8.50 -4.68 15.17
C VAL A 98 -9.12 -6.08 15.13
N ALA A 99 -9.94 -6.34 14.11
CA ALA A 99 -10.64 -7.61 13.99
C ALA A 99 -9.67 -8.79 13.76
N LYS A 100 -8.54 -8.55 13.09
CA LYS A 100 -7.46 -9.54 12.94
C LYS A 100 -6.73 -9.81 14.26
N ILE A 101 -6.44 -8.77 15.06
CA ILE A 101 -5.86 -8.93 16.40
C ILE A 101 -6.79 -9.78 17.28
N ASP A 102 -8.09 -9.52 17.25
CA ASP A 102 -9.10 -10.29 18.00
C ASP A 102 -9.21 -11.74 17.50
N LEU A 103 -9.11 -11.97 16.19
CA LEU A 103 -9.05 -13.32 15.63
C LEU A 103 -7.77 -14.04 16.08
N ASN A 104 -6.62 -13.37 16.06
CA ASN A 104 -5.35 -13.94 16.49
C ASN A 104 -5.35 -14.25 18.00
N ALA A 105 -6.01 -13.43 18.83
CA ALA A 105 -6.23 -13.70 20.25
C ALA A 105 -6.99 -15.02 20.48
N ARG A 106 -8.00 -15.30 19.65
CA ARG A 106 -8.76 -16.57 19.67
C ARG A 106 -7.97 -17.75 19.11
N LYS A 107 -7.19 -17.55 18.04
CA LYS A 107 -6.30 -18.56 17.44
C LYS A 107 -5.20 -19.01 18.41
N TYR A 108 -4.70 -18.09 19.22
CA TYR A 108 -3.61 -18.32 20.16
C TYR A 108 -4.04 -17.97 21.59
N PRO A 109 -4.86 -18.78 22.27
CA PRO A 109 -5.23 -18.50 23.66
C PRO A 109 -4.00 -18.59 24.56
N ALA A 110 -3.72 -17.54 25.34
CA ALA A 110 -2.48 -17.44 26.13
C ALA A 110 -2.29 -18.63 27.10
N GLN A 111 -3.37 -19.15 27.68
CA GLN A 111 -3.33 -20.33 28.56
C GLN A 111 -2.75 -21.60 27.90
N PHE A 112 -2.78 -21.70 26.57
CA PHE A 112 -2.27 -22.86 25.84
C PHE A 112 -0.94 -22.61 25.11
N CYS A 113 -0.63 -21.36 24.76
CA CYS A 113 0.53 -21.03 23.93
C CYS A 113 1.64 -20.22 24.61
N LYS A 114 1.49 -19.89 25.90
CA LYS A 114 2.46 -19.05 26.62
C LYS A 114 3.88 -19.62 26.55
N GLY A 115 4.80 -18.86 25.95
CA GLY A 115 6.20 -19.21 25.78
C GLY A 115 6.49 -20.27 24.71
N LEU A 116 5.47 -20.73 23.98
CA LEU A 116 5.54 -21.72 22.91
C LEU A 116 5.38 -21.05 21.54
N ALA A 117 6.03 -21.61 20.52
CA ALA A 117 5.99 -21.10 19.14
C ALA A 117 5.23 -22.06 18.18
N HIS A 118 4.29 -22.85 18.70
CA HIS A 118 3.47 -23.70 17.83
C HIS A 118 2.57 -22.83 16.97
N LYS A 119 2.39 -23.23 15.71
CA LYS A 119 1.39 -22.62 14.83
C LYS A 119 -0.01 -22.86 15.39
N TYR A 120 -0.96 -21.99 15.03
CA TYR A 120 -2.33 -22.04 15.57
C TYR A 120 -3.03 -23.38 15.35
N ASP A 121 -2.67 -24.12 14.31
CA ASP A 121 -3.22 -25.44 13.97
C ASP A 121 -3.05 -26.45 15.11
N TYR A 122 -1.96 -26.33 15.88
CA TYR A 122 -1.71 -27.11 17.11
C TYR A 122 -2.82 -26.92 18.16
N TYR A 123 -3.46 -25.75 18.21
CA TYR A 123 -4.51 -25.40 19.16
C TYR A 123 -5.93 -25.58 18.60
N THR A 124 -6.07 -26.16 17.40
CA THR A 124 -7.39 -26.35 16.75
C THR A 124 -8.33 -27.18 17.61
N ALA A 125 -7.82 -28.20 18.31
CA ALA A 125 -8.64 -29.06 19.17
C ALA A 125 -9.26 -28.30 20.35
N GLN A 126 -8.59 -27.24 20.83
CA GLN A 126 -9.03 -26.42 21.95
C GLN A 126 -9.86 -25.22 21.50
N THR A 127 -9.53 -24.64 20.35
CA THR A 127 -10.14 -23.39 19.85
C THR A 127 -11.31 -23.63 18.90
N GLY A 128 -11.34 -24.80 18.24
CA GLY A 128 -12.25 -25.09 17.13
C GLY A 128 -11.93 -24.33 15.83
N ILE A 129 -10.86 -23.52 15.80
CA ILE A 129 -10.51 -22.67 14.65
C ILE A 129 -9.67 -23.47 13.66
N LYS A 130 -10.19 -23.66 12.46
CA LYS A 130 -9.52 -24.30 11.32
C LYS A 130 -9.01 -23.26 10.34
N LYS A 131 -8.21 -23.66 9.35
CA LYS A 131 -7.71 -22.75 8.30
C LYS A 131 -8.86 -22.16 7.48
N GLU A 132 -9.90 -22.95 7.21
CA GLU A 132 -11.08 -22.51 6.47
C GLU A 132 -12.06 -21.75 7.37
N GLY A 133 -12.76 -20.78 6.79
CA GLY A 133 -13.84 -20.06 7.48
C GLY A 133 -13.36 -19.04 8.52
N GLN A 134 -12.10 -18.62 8.47
CA GLN A 134 -11.53 -17.61 9.38
C GLN A 134 -11.92 -16.17 9.03
N SER A 135 -13.12 -15.94 8.48
CA SER A 135 -13.58 -14.63 8.04
C SER A 135 -13.77 -13.65 9.21
N LEU A 136 -13.66 -12.34 8.96
CA LEU A 136 -13.85 -11.29 9.99
C LEU A 136 -15.30 -11.14 10.49
N GLY A 137 -16.23 -12.02 10.10
CA GLY A 137 -17.62 -11.99 10.54
C GLY A 137 -18.47 -13.09 9.89
N PRO A 138 -19.77 -13.19 10.23
CA PRO A 138 -20.77 -13.92 9.45
C PRO A 138 -20.69 -13.52 7.97
N GLU A 139 -20.98 -14.44 7.06
CA GLU A 139 -21.02 -14.16 5.61
C GLU A 139 -21.97 -12.98 5.27
N ASP A 140 -22.96 -12.73 6.13
CA ASP A 140 -23.96 -11.68 6.02
C ASP A 140 -23.60 -10.37 6.73
N GLN A 141 -22.46 -10.32 7.46
CA GLN A 141 -21.91 -9.03 7.85
C GLN A 141 -21.39 -8.37 6.58
N ILE A 142 -22.27 -7.56 5.99
CA ILE A 142 -21.88 -6.45 5.13
C ILE A 142 -20.68 -5.81 5.83
N PHE A 143 -19.49 -5.87 5.25
CA PHE A 143 -18.39 -5.02 5.65
C PHE A 143 -18.77 -3.63 5.13
N ARG A 144 -19.80 -3.06 5.75
CA ARG A 144 -19.92 -1.64 6.01
C ARG A 144 -19.20 -1.50 7.34
N PRO A 145 -17.86 -1.39 7.37
CA PRO A 145 -17.24 -0.89 8.57
C PRO A 145 -17.93 0.46 8.85
N PRO A 146 -18.20 0.81 10.12
CA PRO A 146 -18.42 2.22 10.44
C PRO A 146 -17.29 3.02 9.78
N PRO A 147 -17.55 4.26 9.32
CA PRO A 147 -16.54 5.03 8.58
C PRO A 147 -15.22 5.02 9.35
N TRP A 148 -14.12 4.92 8.60
CA TRP A 148 -12.74 5.00 9.09
C TRP A 148 -12.66 5.74 10.43
N ASP A 149 -12.40 5.01 11.52
CA ASP A 149 -12.42 5.63 12.84
C ASP A 149 -11.28 6.65 12.91
N ALA A 150 -11.64 7.92 12.80
CA ALA A 150 -10.71 9.03 12.81
C ALA A 150 -9.91 9.14 14.13
N ARG A 151 -10.28 8.37 15.15
CA ARG A 151 -9.62 8.33 16.46
C ARG A 151 -8.68 7.15 16.62
N LEU A 152 -8.80 6.09 15.83
CA LEU A 152 -7.94 4.91 15.95
C LEU A 152 -6.55 5.23 15.38
N THR A 153 -5.52 5.15 16.23
CA THR A 153 -4.15 5.51 15.88
C THR A 153 -3.26 4.29 15.69
N ILE A 154 -2.12 4.50 15.02
CA ILE A 154 -1.02 3.54 14.99
C ILE A 154 -0.61 3.12 16.42
N SER A 155 -0.55 4.09 17.35
CA SER A 155 -0.13 3.86 18.74
C SER A 155 -1.11 2.96 19.50
N ASP A 156 -2.41 3.09 19.26
CA ASP A 156 -3.43 2.24 19.89
C ASP A 156 -3.28 0.77 19.46
N LEU A 157 -3.04 0.55 18.16
CA LEU A 157 -2.78 -0.79 17.62
C LEU A 157 -1.46 -1.37 18.12
N GLN A 158 -0.39 -0.58 18.16
CA GLN A 158 0.90 -1.01 18.72
C GLN A 158 0.77 -1.39 20.20
N THR A 159 0.00 -0.63 20.99
CA THR A 159 -0.27 -0.93 22.41
C THR A 159 -1.01 -2.27 22.55
N SER A 160 -2.03 -2.49 21.71
CA SER A 160 -2.80 -3.74 21.70
C SER A 160 -1.93 -4.95 21.32
N LEU A 161 -1.06 -4.79 20.31
CA LEU A 161 -0.10 -5.81 19.90
C LEU A 161 0.93 -6.11 20.98
N GLN A 162 1.45 -5.08 21.66
CA GLN A 162 2.39 -5.27 22.76
C GLN A 162 1.76 -6.07 23.89
N ALA A 163 0.51 -5.76 24.27
CA ALA A 163 -0.23 -6.52 25.27
C ALA A 163 -0.43 -7.99 24.84
N PHE A 164 -0.83 -8.23 23.59
CA PHE A 164 -0.99 -9.58 23.02
C PHE A 164 0.30 -10.41 23.14
N VAL A 165 1.45 -9.82 22.81
CA VAL A 165 2.76 -10.47 22.84
C VAL A 165 3.23 -10.74 24.27
N LEU A 166 3.06 -9.78 25.17
CA LEU A 166 3.45 -9.88 26.58
C LEU A 166 2.68 -10.99 27.30
N GLU A 167 1.36 -11.05 27.10
CA GLU A 167 0.49 -12.06 27.71
C GLU A 167 0.98 -13.50 27.37
N ARG A 168 1.48 -13.69 26.14
CA ARG A 168 1.95 -14.95 25.60
C ARG A 168 3.45 -15.20 25.82
N ASN A 169 4.19 -14.26 26.40
CA ASN A 169 5.66 -14.34 26.53
C ASN A 169 6.35 -14.65 25.18
N TRP A 170 5.93 -13.91 24.14
CA TRP A 170 6.40 -14.08 22.77
C TRP A 170 7.46 -13.05 22.36
N GLU A 171 7.83 -12.12 23.23
CA GLU A 171 8.83 -11.09 22.94
C GLU A 171 10.14 -11.66 22.42
N LYS A 172 10.58 -12.80 22.97
CA LYS A 172 11.79 -13.53 22.53
C LYS A 172 11.76 -13.98 21.07
N TYR A 173 10.57 -14.15 20.47
CA TYR A 173 10.41 -14.54 19.07
C TYR A 173 10.31 -13.34 18.13
N HIS A 174 10.00 -12.16 18.65
CA HIS A 174 9.73 -10.95 17.87
C HIS A 174 11.04 -10.15 17.61
N THR A 175 12.05 -10.83 17.06
CA THR A 175 13.26 -10.14 16.57
C THR A 175 12.95 -9.44 15.24
N PRO A 176 13.68 -8.36 14.86
CA PRO A 176 13.46 -7.67 13.59
C PRO A 176 13.48 -8.61 12.37
N ARG A 177 14.39 -9.59 12.36
CA ARG A 177 14.51 -10.59 11.30
C ARG A 177 13.27 -11.49 11.24
N ASN A 178 12.80 -12.01 12.37
CA ASN A 178 11.64 -12.89 12.40
C ASN A 178 10.36 -12.15 11.98
N LEU A 179 10.19 -10.92 12.44
CA LEU A 179 9.05 -10.07 12.07
C LEU A 179 9.06 -9.73 10.59
N LEU A 180 10.22 -9.44 10.00
CA LEU A 180 10.36 -9.21 8.57
C LEU A 180 10.02 -10.48 7.76
N LEU A 181 10.50 -11.65 8.18
CA LEU A 181 10.20 -12.91 7.50
C LEU A 181 8.70 -13.25 7.58
N ALA A 182 8.07 -13.01 8.73
CA ALA A 182 6.63 -13.15 8.88
C ALA A 182 5.88 -12.19 7.97
N LEU A 183 6.25 -10.90 7.96
CA LEU A 183 5.70 -9.89 7.05
C LEU A 183 5.78 -10.33 5.58
N ILE A 184 6.92 -10.85 5.13
CA ILE A 184 7.09 -11.35 3.75
C ILE A 184 6.18 -12.55 3.48
N GLY A 185 5.97 -13.42 4.47
CA GLY A 185 5.00 -14.52 4.39
C GLY A 185 3.59 -14.00 4.12
N GLU A 186 3.13 -13.04 4.91
CA GLU A 186 1.79 -12.44 4.76
C GLU A 186 1.64 -11.66 3.43
N VAL A 187 2.72 -11.05 2.92
CA VAL A 187 2.74 -10.46 1.58
C VAL A 187 2.51 -11.53 0.50
N GLY A 188 3.04 -12.74 0.71
CA GLY A 188 2.77 -13.90 -0.13
C GLY A 188 1.30 -14.30 -0.11
N GLU A 189 0.71 -14.45 1.08
CA GLU A 189 -0.72 -14.79 1.24
C GLU A 189 -1.62 -13.71 0.61
N LEU A 190 -1.28 -12.42 0.78
CA LEU A 190 -1.93 -11.30 0.09
C LEU A 190 -1.89 -11.45 -1.44
N CYS A 191 -0.73 -11.84 -2.00
CA CYS A 191 -0.60 -12.07 -3.43
C CYS A 191 -1.44 -13.27 -3.91
N GLU A 192 -1.61 -14.31 -3.10
CA GLU A 192 -2.50 -15.44 -3.41
C GLU A 192 -3.96 -14.98 -3.53
N ILE A 193 -4.45 -14.16 -2.60
CA ILE A 193 -5.81 -13.61 -2.68
C ILE A 193 -5.98 -12.71 -3.92
N VAL A 194 -5.03 -11.80 -4.17
CA VAL A 194 -5.13 -10.87 -5.30
C VAL A 194 -5.07 -11.59 -6.65
N GLN A 195 -4.43 -12.76 -6.76
CA GLN A 195 -4.49 -13.59 -7.98
C GLN A 195 -5.93 -14.04 -8.31
N ALA A 196 -6.79 -14.17 -7.31
CA ALA A 196 -8.19 -14.56 -7.47
C ALA A 196 -9.16 -13.35 -7.58
N THR A 197 -8.65 -12.14 -7.87
CA THR A 197 -9.47 -10.92 -7.96
C THR A 197 -10.63 -11.09 -8.95
N PRO A 198 -11.89 -10.85 -8.53
CA PRO A 198 -13.05 -10.87 -9.40
C PRO A 198 -13.03 -9.75 -10.45
N ALA A 199 -13.71 -9.98 -11.58
CA ALA A 199 -13.90 -8.94 -12.58
C ALA A 199 -14.77 -7.79 -12.03
N GLY A 200 -14.52 -6.57 -12.53
CA GLY A 200 -15.23 -5.36 -12.10
C GLY A 200 -14.40 -4.47 -11.18
N ASP A 201 -15.03 -3.42 -10.66
CA ASP A 201 -14.41 -2.52 -9.69
C ASP A 201 -14.55 -3.05 -8.26
N SER A 202 -13.81 -2.45 -7.33
CA SER A 202 -13.84 -2.85 -5.92
C SER A 202 -15.21 -2.70 -5.28
N ARG A 203 -16.12 -1.87 -5.80
CA ARG A 203 -17.50 -1.76 -5.29
C ARG A 203 -18.35 -2.98 -5.61
N SER A 204 -18.03 -3.64 -6.72
CA SER A 204 -18.75 -4.81 -7.23
C SER A 204 -18.24 -6.15 -6.67
N TRP A 205 -17.08 -6.18 -6.02
CA TRP A 205 -16.50 -7.43 -5.52
C TRP A 205 -17.37 -8.09 -4.43
N PRO A 206 -17.47 -9.43 -4.41
CA PRO A 206 -18.18 -10.17 -3.37
C PRO A 206 -17.63 -9.85 -1.98
N GLN A 207 -18.50 -9.83 -0.98
CA GLN A 207 -18.11 -9.52 0.38
C GLN A 207 -17.11 -10.52 0.97
N ALA A 208 -17.28 -11.81 0.66
CA ALA A 208 -16.34 -12.86 1.07
C ALA A 208 -14.90 -12.55 0.60
N PHE A 209 -14.75 -12.14 -0.66
CA PHE A 209 -13.46 -11.75 -1.22
C PHE A 209 -12.87 -10.53 -0.50
N LYS A 210 -13.68 -9.49 -0.25
CA LYS A 210 -13.22 -8.31 0.51
C LYS A 210 -12.78 -8.66 1.93
N ASN A 211 -13.46 -9.60 2.57
CA ASN A 211 -13.12 -10.04 3.92
C ASN A 211 -11.78 -10.80 3.92
N GLU A 212 -11.57 -11.71 2.97
CA GLU A 212 -10.30 -12.42 2.79
C GLU A 212 -9.16 -11.45 2.46
N LEU A 213 -9.37 -10.55 1.50
CA LEU A 213 -8.40 -9.52 1.14
C LEU A 213 -8.06 -8.62 2.34
N GLY A 214 -9.07 -8.23 3.12
CA GLY A 214 -8.88 -7.39 4.30
C GLY A 214 -8.07 -8.08 5.41
N GLN A 215 -8.19 -9.40 5.54
CA GLN A 215 -7.39 -10.20 6.48
C GLN A 215 -5.91 -10.15 6.12
N GLU A 216 -5.58 -10.38 4.85
CA GLU A 216 -4.18 -10.43 4.41
C GLU A 216 -3.53 -9.04 4.40
N ILE A 217 -4.28 -8.00 4.01
CA ILE A 217 -3.81 -6.61 4.16
C ILE A 217 -3.55 -6.27 5.63
N ALA A 218 -4.44 -6.70 6.54
CA ALA A 218 -4.29 -6.46 7.97
C ALA A 218 -3.10 -7.20 8.57
N ASP A 219 -2.82 -8.44 8.15
CA ASP A 219 -1.65 -9.19 8.64
C ASP A 219 -0.34 -8.51 8.23
N VAL A 220 -0.20 -8.12 6.95
CA VAL A 220 0.98 -7.36 6.49
C VAL A 220 1.15 -6.09 7.32
N PHE A 221 0.05 -5.36 7.58
CA PHE A 221 0.07 -4.16 8.39
C PHE A 221 0.44 -4.42 9.85
N ILE A 222 -0.10 -5.47 10.48
CA ILE A 222 0.19 -5.85 11.87
C ILE A 222 1.67 -6.18 12.06
N TYR A 223 2.27 -6.94 11.13
CA TYR A 223 3.71 -7.20 11.22
C TYR A 223 4.54 -5.95 10.97
N LEU A 224 4.12 -5.05 10.07
CA LEU A 224 4.79 -3.76 9.90
C LEU A 224 4.72 -2.91 11.19
N LEU A 225 3.56 -2.84 11.84
CA LEU A 225 3.39 -2.13 13.11
C LEU A 225 4.30 -2.68 14.19
N ARG A 226 4.36 -4.01 14.34
CA ARG A 226 5.19 -4.65 15.34
C ARG A 226 6.68 -4.55 15.02
N PHE A 227 7.04 -4.65 13.74
CA PHE A 227 8.41 -4.44 13.27
C PHE A 227 8.88 -3.02 13.57
N ALA A 228 8.04 -2.01 13.27
CA ALA A 228 8.34 -0.63 13.57
C ALA A 228 8.49 -0.38 15.08
N ASP A 229 7.63 -0.97 15.91
CA ASP A 229 7.72 -0.88 17.37
C ASP A 229 9.05 -1.47 17.90
N VAL A 230 9.40 -2.70 17.50
CA VAL A 230 10.66 -3.36 17.91
C VAL A 230 11.89 -2.59 17.42
N CYS A 231 11.84 -2.03 16.22
CA CYS A 231 12.90 -1.22 15.64
C CYS A 231 12.84 0.26 16.03
N ARG A 232 11.85 0.69 16.83
CA ARG A 232 11.59 2.10 17.20
C ARG A 232 11.51 3.08 16.02
N LEU A 233 10.86 2.65 14.93
CA LEU A 233 10.64 3.46 13.75
C LEU A 233 9.33 4.25 13.89
N ASP A 234 9.38 5.55 13.63
CA ASP A 234 8.18 6.36 13.48
C ASP A 234 7.65 6.22 12.04
N LEU A 235 6.62 5.39 11.90
CA LEU A 235 5.97 5.10 10.62
C LEU A 235 5.29 6.32 10.00
N ALA A 236 4.65 7.17 10.81
CA ALA A 236 3.99 8.37 10.30
C ALA A 236 5.04 9.31 9.71
N LYS A 237 6.16 9.49 10.41
CA LYS A 237 7.26 10.29 9.92
C LYS A 237 7.92 9.69 8.68
N GLY A 238 8.11 8.37 8.65
CA GLY A 238 8.62 7.67 7.46
C GLY A 238 7.70 7.88 6.25
N MET A 239 6.39 7.80 6.46
CA MET A 239 5.36 8.03 5.44
C MET A 239 5.41 9.45 4.89
N GLU A 240 5.52 10.47 5.75
CA GLU A 240 5.68 11.87 5.34
C GLU A 240 6.88 12.05 4.39
N ILE A 241 8.04 11.49 4.76
CA ILE A 241 9.27 11.58 3.97
C ILE A 241 9.13 10.84 2.64
N ALA A 242 8.52 9.65 2.67
CA ALA A 242 8.25 8.83 1.48
C ALA A 242 7.35 9.56 0.48
N ILE A 243 6.26 10.15 0.96
CA ILE A 243 5.31 10.91 0.14
C ILE A 243 5.99 12.12 -0.51
N ALA A 244 6.76 12.90 0.27
CA ALA A 244 7.50 14.05 -0.24
C ALA A 244 8.49 13.64 -1.35
N SER A 245 9.25 12.57 -1.11
CA SER A 245 10.23 12.04 -2.07
C SER A 245 9.57 11.47 -3.34
N GLY A 246 8.40 10.84 -3.21
CA GLY A 246 7.62 10.31 -4.32
C GLY A 246 7.02 11.40 -5.21
N ALA A 247 6.51 12.49 -4.61
CA ALA A 247 5.99 13.64 -5.33
C ALA A 247 7.08 14.29 -6.21
N ASP A 248 8.30 14.41 -5.69
CA ASP A 248 9.45 14.93 -6.44
C ASP A 248 9.83 14.04 -7.62
N LYS A 249 9.87 12.71 -7.43
CA LYS A 249 10.11 11.74 -8.52
C LYS A 249 9.02 11.81 -9.59
N GLN A 250 7.75 11.94 -9.20
CA GLN A 250 6.64 12.03 -10.14
C GLN A 250 6.66 13.34 -10.93
N LEU A 251 7.02 14.46 -10.29
CA LEU A 251 7.24 15.74 -10.96
C LEU A 251 8.42 15.68 -11.94
N ALA A 252 9.53 15.04 -11.54
CA ALA A 252 10.69 14.82 -12.41
C ALA A 252 10.35 13.95 -13.63
N SER A 253 9.59 12.86 -13.45
CA SER A 253 9.13 12.00 -14.54
C SER A 253 8.23 12.74 -15.53
N LYS A 254 7.26 13.54 -15.04
CA LYS A 254 6.43 14.39 -15.91
C LYS A 254 7.24 15.42 -16.69
N ARG A 255 8.23 16.06 -16.06
CA ARG A 255 9.17 16.98 -16.75
C ARG A 255 9.93 16.28 -17.86
N HIS A 256 10.37 15.04 -17.63
CA HIS A 256 11.08 14.24 -18.63
C HIS A 256 10.18 13.89 -19.83
N VAL A 257 8.93 13.45 -19.59
CA VAL A 257 7.96 13.17 -20.66
C VAL A 257 7.63 14.43 -21.48
N ILE A 258 7.40 15.57 -20.81
CA ILE A 258 7.15 16.85 -21.50
C ILE A 258 8.37 17.27 -22.32
N ALA A 259 9.58 17.07 -21.80
CA ALA A 259 10.82 17.36 -22.53
C ALA A 259 10.97 16.47 -23.77
N ASP A 260 10.68 15.16 -23.69
CA ASP A 260 10.73 14.25 -24.85
C ASP A 260 9.68 14.60 -25.92
N VAL A 261 8.44 14.92 -25.50
CA VAL A 261 7.39 15.39 -26.43
C VAL A 261 7.81 16.69 -27.11
N THR A 262 8.31 17.66 -26.35
CA THR A 262 8.76 18.96 -26.88
C THR A 262 9.94 18.78 -27.85
N ALA A 263 10.88 17.87 -27.55
CA ALA A 263 12.01 17.55 -28.42
C ALA A 263 11.55 16.89 -29.73
N ARG A 264 10.58 15.96 -29.66
CA ARG A 264 9.98 15.34 -30.85
C ARG A 264 9.22 16.32 -31.72
N GLU A 265 8.43 17.22 -31.13
CA GLU A 265 7.73 18.28 -31.86
C GLU A 265 8.71 19.24 -32.55
N GLN A 266 9.80 19.63 -31.87
CA GLN A 266 10.84 20.45 -32.48
C GLN A 266 11.58 19.73 -33.60
N ALA A 267 11.87 18.44 -33.45
CA ALA A 267 12.48 17.62 -34.49
C ALA A 267 11.54 17.47 -35.70
N LEU A 268 10.25 17.21 -35.48
CA LEU A 268 9.24 17.15 -36.53
C LEU A 268 9.11 18.49 -37.26
N GLY A 269 9.09 19.60 -36.52
CA GLY A 269 9.03 20.95 -37.05
C GLY A 269 10.29 21.40 -37.81
N ARG A 270 11.46 20.81 -37.51
CA ARG A 270 12.70 20.97 -38.30
C ARG A 270 12.64 20.14 -39.58
N SER A 271 12.18 18.89 -39.51
CA SER A 271 12.00 18.01 -40.69
C SER A 271 10.95 18.54 -41.66
N LEU A 272 9.82 19.05 -41.15
CA LEU A 272 8.79 19.73 -41.96
C LEU A 272 9.33 21.03 -42.59
N ARG A 273 10.20 21.77 -41.90
CA ARG A 273 10.91 22.93 -42.47
C ARG A 273 11.94 22.57 -43.54
N MET A 274 12.52 21.37 -43.49
CA MET A 274 13.37 20.87 -44.58
C MET A 274 12.55 20.44 -45.80
N LEU A 275 11.27 20.08 -45.62
CA LEU A 275 10.32 19.77 -46.71
C LEU A 275 9.59 21.00 -47.29
N LEU A 276 9.87 22.21 -46.77
CA LEU A 276 9.26 23.46 -47.24
C LEU A 276 9.59 23.88 -48.70
N PRO A 277 10.66 23.43 -49.42
CA PRO A 277 10.84 23.83 -50.82
C PRO A 277 9.83 23.18 -51.79
N VAL A 278 8.90 22.34 -51.31
CA VAL A 278 7.85 21.67 -52.13
C VAL A 278 6.46 22.32 -51.97
N ARG A 279 6.39 23.48 -51.30
CA ARG A 279 5.13 24.22 -51.03
C ARG A 279 4.18 24.43 -52.23
N PRO A 280 4.62 24.66 -53.48
CA PRO A 280 3.66 24.78 -54.58
C PRO A 280 2.98 23.46 -54.96
N PHE A 281 3.57 22.29 -54.68
CA PHE A 281 3.02 20.99 -55.07
C PHE A 281 1.95 20.45 -54.09
N ILE A 282 2.11 20.70 -52.78
CA ILE A 282 1.15 20.23 -51.76
C ILE A 282 -0.15 21.05 -51.80
N ALA A 283 -0.08 22.35 -52.12
CA ALA A 283 -1.26 23.19 -52.27
C ALA A 283 -2.15 22.71 -53.45
N ILE A 284 -1.54 22.30 -54.56
CA ILE A 284 -2.24 21.77 -55.75
C ILE A 284 -2.90 20.42 -55.45
N LEU A 285 -2.23 19.55 -54.67
CA LEU A 285 -2.77 18.24 -54.29
C LEU A 285 -3.94 18.38 -53.30
N MET A 286 -3.85 19.31 -52.35
CA MET A 286 -4.89 19.55 -51.35
C MET A 286 -6.15 20.20 -51.95
N SER A 287 -6.02 21.11 -52.92
CA SER A 287 -7.18 21.65 -53.66
C SER A 287 -7.90 20.58 -54.49
N SER A 288 -7.17 19.57 -54.97
CA SER A 288 -7.72 18.45 -55.73
C SER A 288 -8.50 17.47 -54.84
N LEU A 289 -8.01 17.22 -53.63
CA LEU A 289 -8.66 16.33 -52.66
C LEU A 289 -9.96 16.91 -52.07
N SER A 290 -10.05 18.22 -51.90
CA SER A 290 -11.30 18.89 -51.47
C SER A 290 -12.43 18.73 -52.50
N VAL A 291 -12.13 18.74 -53.79
CA VAL A 291 -13.14 18.56 -54.86
C VAL A 291 -13.64 17.11 -54.91
N ILE A 292 -12.77 16.14 -54.65
CA ILE A 292 -13.14 14.72 -54.56
C ILE A 292 -14.02 14.48 -53.33
N TYR A 293 -13.70 15.06 -52.18
CA TYR A 293 -14.46 14.88 -50.94
C TYR A 293 -15.89 15.47 -51.04
N VAL A 294 -16.06 16.64 -51.67
CA VAL A 294 -17.39 17.24 -51.92
C VAL A 294 -18.18 16.42 -52.96
N SER A 295 -17.53 15.87 -53.98
CA SER A 295 -18.20 15.04 -55.00
C SER A 295 -18.69 13.69 -54.44
N VAL A 296 -17.89 13.06 -53.57
CA VAL A 296 -18.28 11.81 -52.88
C VAL A 296 -19.39 12.05 -51.85
N ALA A 297 -19.41 13.21 -51.19
CA ALA A 297 -20.48 13.59 -50.27
C ALA A 297 -21.82 13.89 -50.97
N LEU A 298 -21.80 14.41 -52.20
CA LEU A 298 -23.00 14.70 -53.00
C LEU A 298 -23.58 13.44 -53.67
N LEU A 299 -22.74 12.47 -54.06
CA LEU A 299 -23.17 11.18 -54.61
C LEU A 299 -23.85 10.26 -53.57
N ARG A 300 -23.59 10.46 -52.27
CA ARG A 300 -24.22 9.69 -51.17
C ARG A 300 -25.61 10.19 -50.76
N LYS A 301 -26.11 11.28 -51.36
CA LYS A 301 -27.41 11.91 -51.05
C LYS A 301 -28.48 11.73 -52.15
N ARG A 302 -28.25 10.83 -53.11
CA ARG A 302 -29.27 10.35 -54.06
C ARG A 302 -29.56 8.88 -53.81
#